data_AF-A0A939IF56-F1
#
_entry.id   AF-A0A939IF56-F1
#
_cell.length_a   1.000
_cell.length_b   1.000
_cell.length_c   1.000
_cell.angle_alpha   90.00
_cell.angle_beta   90.00
_cell.angle_gamma   90.00
#
_symmetry.space_group_name_H-M   'P 1'
#
loop_
_entity.id
_entity.type
_entity.pdbx_description
1 polymer ?
#
loop_
_entity_poly.entity_id
_entity_poly.type
_entity_poly.pdbx_seq_one_letter_code
_entity_poly.pdbx_strand_id
1 'polypeptide(L)'
;MLSDVYYLVRSKTDGNYLIARPDAETSGYLLLFQENFDALSYLNTHAAEVANRFAVESIARTQLGNLLKRWGFSGVGIVTDPLLPKVEFLQHN
;
A
#
# COMPACT_ATOMS: atom_id res chain seq x y z
N MET A 1 -1.59 -17.81 0.70
CA MET A 1 -2.37 -17.71 1.95
C MET A 1 -2.72 -16.23 2.13
N LEU A 2 -3.97 -15.87 2.41
CA LEU A 2 -4.33 -14.47 2.65
C LEU A 2 -3.84 -14.08 4.05
N SER A 3 -3.01 -13.04 4.15
CA SER A 3 -2.47 -12.57 5.43
C SER A 3 -3.58 -11.95 6.29
N ASP A 4 -3.58 -12.26 7.59
CA ASP A 4 -4.49 -11.65 8.55
C ASP A 4 -4.11 -10.19 8.87
N VAL A 5 -2.83 -9.86 8.66
CA VAL A 5 -2.25 -8.53 8.81
C VAL A 5 -1.57 -8.15 7.51
N TYR A 6 -1.81 -6.91 7.07
CA TYR A 6 -1.09 -6.28 5.97
C TYR A 6 -0.28 -5.11 6.49
N TYR A 7 0.70 -4.69 5.71
CA TYR A 7 1.52 -3.53 5.98
C TYR A 7 1.26 -2.45 4.94
N LEU A 8 1.16 -1.21 5.41
CA LEU A 8 0.89 -0.02 4.62
C LEU A 8 2.07 0.92 4.72
N VAL A 9 2.31 1.69 3.67
CA VAL A 9 3.26 2.80 3.69
C VAL A 9 2.48 4.11 3.84
N ARG A 10 2.81 4.88 4.86
CA ARG A 10 2.16 6.16 5.16
C ARG A 10 3.19 7.28 5.26
N SER A 11 2.90 8.40 4.63
CA SER A 11 3.71 9.61 4.75
C SER A 11 3.59 10.20 6.15
N LYS A 12 4.74 10.53 6.75
CA LYS A 12 4.83 11.20 8.05
C LYS A 12 4.47 12.69 7.97
N THR A 13 4.50 13.27 6.77
CA THR A 13 4.31 14.71 6.58
C THR A 13 2.84 15.09 6.50
N ASP A 14 2.06 14.35 5.74
CA ASP A 14 0.65 14.65 5.43
C ASP A 14 -0.31 13.50 5.83
N GLY A 15 0.22 12.37 6.29
CA GLY A 15 -0.58 11.22 6.69
C GLY A 15 -1.19 10.43 5.54
N ASN A 16 -0.84 10.75 4.28
CA ASN A 16 -1.35 10.06 3.10
C ASN A 16 -0.72 8.67 2.95
N TYR A 17 -1.47 7.75 2.35
CA TYR A 17 -1.00 6.41 2.06
C TYR A 17 -0.37 6.31 0.67
N LEU A 18 0.60 5.41 0.52
CA LEU A 18 1.15 5.05 -0.77
C LEU A 18 0.09 4.30 -1.60
N ILE A 19 -0.13 4.78 -2.81
CA ILE A 19 -1.14 4.24 -3.73
C ILE A 19 -0.52 3.97 -5.10
N ALA A 20 -1.11 3.02 -5.82
CA ALA A 20 -0.89 2.83 -7.24
C ALA A 20 -2.04 3.43 -8.05
N ARG A 21 -1.71 4.03 -9.19
CA ARG A 21 -2.67 4.57 -10.15
C ARG A 21 -2.39 3.97 -11.53
N PRO A 22 -2.93 2.76 -11.81
CA PRO A 22 -2.73 2.13 -13.12
C PRO A 22 -3.38 2.94 -14.24
N ASP A 23 -4.50 3.60 -13.94
CA ASP A 23 -5.18 4.55 -14.82
C ASP A 23 -5.19 5.95 -14.19
N ALA A 24 -5.02 6.99 -15.00
CA ALA A 24 -4.95 8.37 -14.53
C ALA A 24 -6.30 8.89 -13.96
N GLU A 25 -7.42 8.32 -14.41
CA GLU A 25 -8.78 8.76 -14.10
C GLU A 25 -9.40 8.02 -12.90
N THR A 26 -8.78 6.94 -12.42
CA THR A 26 -9.35 6.07 -11.38
C THR A 26 -8.89 6.49 -9.99
N SER A 27 -9.78 6.42 -9.00
CA SER A 27 -9.39 6.60 -7.60
C SER A 27 -8.32 5.54 -7.25
N GLY A 28 -7.17 5.97 -6.73
CA GLY A 28 -6.01 5.08 -6.60
C GLY A 28 -6.26 3.81 -5.76
N TYR A 29 -5.40 2.82 -5.96
CA TYR A 29 -5.40 1.56 -5.23
C TYR A 29 -4.41 1.63 -4.07
N LEU A 30 -4.86 1.32 -2.85
CA LEU A 30 -4.00 1.29 -1.67
C LEU A 30 -2.96 0.17 -1.80
N LEU A 31 -1.67 0.49 -1.73
CA LEU A 31 -0.63 -0.55 -1.76
C LEU A 31 -0.56 -1.29 -0.44
N LEU A 32 -0.61 -2.63 -0.52
CA LEU A 32 -0.48 -3.56 0.58
C LEU A 32 0.78 -4.40 0.43
N PHE A 33 1.47 -4.59 1.54
CA PHE A 33 2.61 -5.50 1.67
C PHE A 33 2.23 -6.63 2.62
N GLN A 34 2.66 -7.86 2.32
CA GLN A 34 2.36 -9.01 3.17
C GLN A 34 3.23 -8.99 4.44
N GLU A 35 4.47 -8.52 4.31
CA GLU A 35 5.43 -8.43 5.41
C GLU A 35 5.95 -6.99 5.59
N ASN A 36 6.36 -6.67 6.82
CA ASN A 36 6.94 -5.36 7.14
C ASN A 36 8.23 -5.10 6.34
N PHE A 37 9.08 -6.12 6.23
CA PHE A 37 10.34 -5.99 5.51
C PHE A 37 10.12 -5.82 4.00
N ASP A 38 9.01 -6.31 3.43
CA ASP A 38 8.67 -6.09 2.02
C ASP A 38 8.37 -4.62 1.76
N ALA A 39 7.60 -3.97 2.65
CA ALA A 39 7.29 -2.54 2.56
C ALA A 39 8.57 -1.69 2.64
N LEU A 40 9.46 -2.02 3.59
CA LEU A 40 10.75 -1.33 3.73
C LEU A 40 11.65 -1.56 2.52
N SER A 41 11.70 -2.79 2.00
CA SER A 41 12.51 -3.14 0.82
C SER A 41 12.00 -2.42 -0.43
N TYR A 42 10.69 -2.34 -0.61
CA TYR A 42 10.08 -1.60 -1.72
C TYR A 42 10.43 -0.11 -1.65
N LEU A 43 10.27 0.52 -0.48
CA LEU A 43 10.63 1.93 -0.29
C LEU A 43 12.11 2.20 -0.56
N ASN A 44 12.99 1.36 -0.04
CA ASN A 44 14.43 1.51 -0.24
C ASN A 44 14.83 1.29 -1.70
N THR A 45 14.11 0.43 -2.43
CA THR A 45 14.42 0.13 -3.85
C THR A 45 13.91 1.24 -4.78
N HIS A 46 12.69 1.72 -4.57
CA HIS A 46 12.01 2.59 -5.53
C HIS A 46 11.96 4.07 -5.10
N ALA A 47 12.24 4.39 -3.84
CA ALA A 47 12.05 5.72 -3.28
C ALA A 47 13.05 6.04 -2.14
N ALA A 48 14.29 5.55 -2.23
CA ALA A 48 15.31 5.66 -1.18
C ALA A 48 15.48 7.09 -0.63
N GLU A 49 15.49 8.09 -1.52
CA GLU A 49 15.73 9.50 -1.16
C GLU A 49 14.64 10.10 -0.26
N VAL A 50 13.43 9.54 -0.32
CA VAL A 50 12.28 10.01 0.45
C VAL A 50 11.80 8.99 1.49
N ALA A 51 12.44 7.82 1.58
CA ALA A 51 12.04 6.72 2.47
C ALA A 51 11.94 7.16 3.94
N ASN A 52 12.82 8.07 4.40
CA ASN A 52 12.79 8.59 5.77
C ASN A 52 11.51 9.39 6.10
N ARG A 53 10.81 9.92 5.09
CA ARG A 53 9.54 10.65 5.20
C ARG A 53 8.34 9.72 5.31
N PHE A 54 8.52 8.42 5.14
CA PHE A 54 7.47 7.41 5.26
C PHE A 54 7.64 6.57 6.52
N ALA A 55 6.53 6.02 7.00
CA ALA A 55 6.44 5.03 8.04
C ALA A 55 5.70 3.80 7.51
N VAL A 56 6.02 2.62 8.06
CA VAL A 56 5.28 1.40 7.80
C VAL A 56 4.31 1.17 8.97
N GLU A 57 3.05 0.94 8.65
CA GLU A 57 1.98 0.66 9.62
C GLU A 57 1.38 -0.72 9.35
N SER A 58 1.09 -1.50 10.39
CA SER A 58 0.34 -2.75 10.27
C SER A 58 -1.16 -2.49 10.37
N ILE A 59 -1.95 -3.19 9.56
CA ILE A 59 -3.42 -3.15 9.60
C ILE A 59 -4.01 -4.55 9.54
N ALA A 60 -5.02 -4.82 10.36
CA ALA A 60 -5.76 -6.07 10.27
C ALA A 60 -6.62 -6.09 9.00
N ARG A 61 -6.71 -7.25 8.34
CA ARG A 61 -7.50 -7.42 7.11
C ARG A 61 -8.96 -6.97 7.27
N THR A 62 -9.54 -7.19 8.45
CA THR A 62 -10.92 -6.78 8.78
C THR A 62 -11.12 -5.25 8.80
N GLN A 63 -10.06 -4.48 8.99
CA GLN A 63 -10.11 -3.02 9.04
C GLN A 63 -9.90 -2.35 7.67
N LEU A 64 -9.41 -3.10 6.67
CA LEU A 64 -9.11 -2.58 5.34
C LEU A 64 -10.35 -1.96 4.67
N GLY A 65 -11.49 -2.64 4.71
CA GLY A 65 -12.71 -2.13 4.04
C GLY A 65 -13.13 -0.75 4.55
N ASN A 66 -13.02 -0.50 5.86
CA ASN A 66 -13.32 0.81 6.44
C ASN A 66 -12.30 1.88 6.00
N LEU A 67 -11.03 1.50 5.90
CA LEU A 67 -9.98 2.40 5.43
C LEU A 67 -10.20 2.80 3.96
N LEU A 68 -10.46 1.83 3.07
CA LEU A 68 -10.71 2.09 1.65
C LEU A 68 -11.89 3.05 1.45
N LYS A 69 -13.01 2.81 2.15
CA LYS A 69 -14.19 3.67 2.10
C LYS A 69 -13.92 5.08 2.61
N ARG A 70 -13.21 5.23 3.73
CA ARG A 70 -12.90 6.53 4.32
C ARG A 70 -12.02 7.39 3.39
N TRP A 71 -11.10 6.77 2.66
CA TRP A 71 -10.17 7.47 1.78
C TRP A 71 -10.62 7.50 0.31
N GLY A 72 -11.71 6.80 -0.03
CA GLY A 72 -12.26 6.78 -1.39
C GLY A 72 -11.40 6.02 -2.40
N PHE A 73 -10.62 5.03 -1.96
CA PHE A 73 -9.78 4.20 -2.84
C PHE A 73 -10.64 3.22 -3.63
N SER A 74 -10.32 3.00 -4.92
CA SER A 74 -11.04 2.02 -5.76
C SER A 74 -10.74 0.57 -5.38
N GLY A 75 -9.71 0.32 -4.60
CA GLY A 75 -9.29 -1.02 -4.25
C GLY A 75 -7.93 -1.08 -3.56
N VAL A 76 -7.33 -2.27 -3.60
CA VAL A 76 -5.99 -2.54 -3.09
C VAL A 76 -5.09 -3.06 -4.20
N GLY A 77 -3.81 -2.72 -4.13
CA GLY A 77 -2.75 -3.31 -4.92
C GLY A 77 -1.82 -4.10 -4.00
N ILE A 78 -1.84 -5.43 -4.10
CA ILE A 78 -0.97 -6.28 -3.29
C ILE A 78 0.38 -6.40 -4.00
N VAL A 79 1.44 -5.92 -3.36
CA VAL A 79 2.80 -6.05 -3.88
C VAL A 79 3.25 -7.49 -3.65
N THR A 80 3.49 -8.21 -4.75
CA THR A 80 3.90 -9.63 -4.73
C THR A 80 5.41 -9.79 -4.86
N ASP A 81 6.11 -8.78 -5.38
CA ASP A 81 7.57 -8.70 -5.44
C ASP A 81 7.98 -7.24 -5.18
N PRO A 82 8.72 -6.96 -4.08
CA PRO A 82 9.12 -5.60 -3.74
C PRO A 82 10.29 -5.08 -4.59
N LEU A 83 11.09 -5.97 -5.20
CA LEU A 83 12.25 -5.60 -6.00
C LEU A 83 11.84 -5.35 -7.46
N LEU A 84 11.03 -6.25 -8.01
CA LEU A 84 10.37 -6.09 -9.30
C LEU A 84 8.93 -5.73 -8.99
N PRO A 85 8.49 -4.45 -9.08
CA PRO A 85 7.26 -3.94 -8.48
C PRO A 85 5.98 -4.53 -9.14
N LYS A 86 5.76 -5.81 -8.91
CA LYS A 86 4.64 -6.61 -9.42
C LYS A 86 3.50 -6.45 -8.44
N VAL A 87 2.38 -5.94 -8.95
CA VAL A 87 1.23 -5.59 -8.15
C VAL A 87 0.01 -6.34 -8.67
N GLU A 88 -0.68 -7.05 -7.78
CA GLU A 88 -1.98 -7.65 -8.05
C GLU A 88 -3.07 -6.71 -7.58
N PHE A 89 -3.92 -6.26 -8.50
CA PHE A 89 -4.98 -5.30 -8.21
C PHE A 89 -6.31 -6.00 -7.91
N LEU A 90 -6.93 -5.62 -6.80
CA LEU A 90 -8.25 -6.10 -6.39
C LEU A 90 -9.17 -4.88 -6.20
N GLN A 91 -10.25 -4.85 -6.96
CA GLN A 91 -11.25 -3.78 -6.88
C GLN A 91 -12.15 -3.94 -5.64
N HIS A 92 -12.42 -2.84 -4.96
CA HIS A 92 -13.38 -2.75 -3.87
C HIS A 92 -14.75 -2.38 -4.45
N ASN A 93 -15.67 -3.35 -4.51
CA ASN A 93 -17.07 -3.15 -4.89
C ASN A 93 -17.94 -2.81 -3.68
#